data_AF-A0AAE9D089-F1
#
_entry.id   AF-A0AAE9D089-F1
#
_cell.length_a   1.000
_cell.length_b   1.000
_cell.length_c   1.000
_cell.angle_alpha   90.00
_cell.angle_beta   90.00
_cell.angle_gamma   90.00
#
_symmetry.space_group_name_H-M   'P 1'
#
loop_
_entity.id
_entity.type
_entity.pdbx_description
1 polymer ?
#
loop_
_entity_poly.entity_id
_entity_poly.type
_entity_poly.pdbx_seq_one_letter_code
_entity_poly.pdbx_strand_id
1 'polypeptide(L)'
;MERVVADWIKTQDELIDARCFITDYRKYLKQAVRFRNYQLTHASPSLIAYLGSDKALPEFSSYPDRLQTKVQLYIKRNNIEFKGSIGGKFMKDLHSRMQNDKEGTRECEEELQELKTQLMPNLQEFLDSHPNLTDEQKKHISAKIAALERQCNPKTPTPKTPKKKGKEVVTAYSLFCKSKNDKYRDLSEVEREKKLAKKFAKLPDETRDMLEGLALGMN
;
A
#
# COMPACT_ATOMS: atom_id res chain seq x y z
N MET A 1 4.72 -48.23 13.51
CA MET A 1 4.89 -47.47 12.25
C MET A 1 6.12 -47.95 11.50
N GLU A 2 7.31 -47.99 12.12
CA GLU A 2 8.55 -48.42 11.42
C GLU A 2 8.49 -49.86 10.89
N ARG A 3 7.97 -50.80 11.69
CA ARG A 3 7.76 -52.19 11.28
C ARG A 3 6.81 -52.31 10.07
N VAL A 4 5.73 -51.55 10.06
CA VAL A 4 4.71 -51.54 8.98
C VAL A 4 5.28 -50.94 7.70
N VAL A 5 6.07 -49.87 7.81
CA VAL A 5 6.76 -49.26 6.67
C VAL A 5 7.83 -50.19 6.11
N ALA A 6 8.61 -50.86 6.97
CA ALA A 6 9.60 -51.84 6.54
C ALA A 6 8.96 -53.05 5.84
N ASP A 7 7.79 -53.50 6.30
CA ASP A 7 7.06 -54.59 5.65
C ASP A 7 6.41 -54.15 4.33
N TRP A 8 5.95 -52.89 4.22
CA TRP A 8 5.47 -52.31 2.95
C TRP A 8 6.59 -52.05 1.93
N ILE A 9 7.77 -51.62 2.37
CA ILE A 9 8.94 -51.44 1.48
C ILE A 9 9.35 -52.77 0.84
N LYS A 10 9.26 -53.89 1.57
CA LYS A 10 9.53 -55.23 1.02
C LYS A 10 8.56 -55.64 -0.10
N THR A 11 7.39 -55.00 -0.20
CA THR A 11 6.44 -55.24 -1.30
C THR A 11 6.67 -54.30 -2.49
N GLN A 12 7.62 -53.38 -2.40
CA GLN A 12 8.01 -52.49 -3.49
C GLN A 12 9.27 -53.02 -4.18
N ASP A 13 9.35 -52.84 -5.50
CA ASP A 13 10.46 -53.34 -6.33
C ASP A 13 11.71 -52.43 -6.25
N GLU A 14 11.58 -51.26 -5.60
CA GLU A 14 12.65 -50.27 -5.44
C GLU A 14 13.38 -50.40 -4.10
N LEU A 15 14.70 -50.17 -4.12
CA LEU A 15 15.56 -50.13 -2.93
C LEU A 15 15.31 -48.85 -2.13
N ILE A 16 14.26 -48.85 -1.30
CA ILE A 16 13.89 -47.73 -0.43
C ILE A 16 14.52 -47.93 0.96
N ASP A 17 15.36 -46.99 1.40
CA ASP A 17 15.85 -46.98 2.79
C ASP A 17 14.70 -46.57 3.73
N ALA A 18 14.25 -47.52 4.54
CA ALA A 18 13.16 -47.35 5.48
C ALA A 18 13.38 -46.19 6.46
N ARG A 19 14.62 -45.95 6.92
CA ARG A 19 14.91 -44.89 7.89
C ARG A 19 14.79 -43.51 7.25
N CYS A 20 15.31 -43.37 6.04
CA CYS A 20 15.19 -42.14 5.25
C CYS A 20 13.71 -41.87 4.91
N PHE A 21 12.98 -42.88 4.45
CA PHE A 21 11.56 -42.76 4.14
C PHE A 21 10.73 -42.33 5.35
N ILE A 22 10.92 -42.95 6.53
CA ILE A 22 10.18 -42.58 7.75
C ILE A 22 10.47 -41.12 8.15
N THR A 23 11.72 -40.69 8.01
CA THR A 23 12.15 -39.33 8.34
C THR A 23 11.48 -38.30 7.41
N ASP A 24 11.53 -38.55 6.12
CA ASP A 24 10.92 -37.67 5.12
C ASP A 24 9.39 -37.71 5.18
N TYR A 25 8.80 -38.89 5.33
CA TYR A 25 7.36 -39.05 5.50
C TYR A 25 6.86 -38.27 6.71
N ARG A 26 7.54 -38.36 7.87
CA ARG A 26 7.18 -37.57 9.06
C ARG A 26 7.32 -36.06 8.81
N LYS A 27 8.39 -35.63 8.13
CA LYS A 27 8.63 -34.22 7.80
C LYS A 27 7.52 -33.66 6.91
N TYR A 28 7.19 -34.37 5.82
CA TYR A 28 6.16 -33.95 4.88
C TYR A 28 4.76 -34.07 5.45
N LEU A 29 4.47 -35.12 6.23
CA LEU A 29 3.21 -35.25 6.96
C LEU A 29 3.03 -34.07 7.93
N LYS A 30 4.06 -33.73 8.72
CA LYS A 30 4.05 -32.58 9.64
C LYS A 30 3.86 -31.25 8.90
N GLN A 31 4.42 -31.08 7.71
CA GLN A 31 4.17 -29.91 6.86
C GLN A 31 2.76 -29.89 6.29
N ALA A 32 2.23 -31.02 5.83
CA ALA A 32 0.90 -31.15 5.27
C ALA A 32 -0.20 -30.87 6.33
N VAL A 33 -0.01 -31.35 7.56
CA VAL A 33 -0.93 -31.04 8.67
C VAL A 33 -0.71 -29.67 9.31
N ARG A 34 0.36 -28.94 8.95
CA ARG A 34 0.68 -27.62 9.53
C ARG A 34 -0.40 -26.58 9.21
N PHE A 35 -0.99 -26.63 8.03
CA PHE A 35 -2.09 -25.74 7.63
C PHE A 35 -3.41 -26.07 8.36
N ARG A 36 -3.63 -27.35 8.68
CA ARG A 36 -4.79 -27.80 9.47
C ARG A 36 -4.64 -27.50 10.97
N ASN A 37 -3.42 -27.17 11.41
CA ASN A 37 -3.05 -26.84 12.78
C ASN A 37 -2.79 -25.34 12.98
N TYR A 38 -3.49 -24.45 12.27
CA TYR A 38 -3.57 -23.05 12.70
C TYR A 38 -4.28 -23.02 14.06
N GLN A 39 -3.51 -23.10 15.14
CA GLN A 39 -4.06 -23.12 16.48
C GLN A 39 -4.75 -21.79 16.74
N LEU A 40 -5.90 -21.81 17.42
CA LEU A 40 -6.60 -20.61 17.87
C LEU A 40 -5.66 -19.64 18.59
N THR A 41 -4.68 -20.16 19.33
CA THR A 41 -3.62 -19.38 19.99
C THR A 41 -2.79 -18.49 19.06
N HIS A 42 -2.63 -18.86 17.79
CA HIS A 42 -1.93 -18.07 16.78
C HIS A 42 -2.89 -17.20 15.95
N ALA A 43 -4.13 -17.64 15.74
CA ALA A 43 -5.14 -16.88 15.00
C ALA A 43 -5.75 -15.75 15.84
N SER A 44 -5.97 -15.98 17.14
CA SER A 44 -6.61 -15.02 18.04
C SER A 44 -5.85 -13.69 18.15
N PRO A 45 -4.51 -13.64 18.30
CA PRO A 45 -3.79 -12.36 18.30
C PRO A 45 -3.93 -11.60 16.98
N SER A 46 -3.88 -12.30 15.85
CA SER A 46 -4.06 -11.68 14.53
C SER A 46 -5.48 -11.16 14.33
N LEU A 47 -6.48 -11.89 14.83
CA LEU A 47 -7.88 -11.50 14.76
C LEU A 47 -8.17 -10.31 15.68
N ILE A 48 -7.64 -10.31 16.91
CA ILE A 48 -7.74 -9.18 17.84
C ILE A 48 -7.05 -7.95 17.25
N ALA A 49 -5.86 -8.11 16.66
CA ALA A 49 -5.15 -7.02 15.99
C ALA A 49 -5.95 -6.46 14.80
N TYR A 50 -6.59 -7.32 14.00
CA TYR A 50 -7.45 -6.89 12.91
C TYR A 50 -8.71 -6.17 13.42
N LEU A 51 -9.43 -6.76 14.38
CA LEU A 51 -10.64 -6.19 14.97
C LEU A 51 -10.38 -4.87 15.69
N GLY A 52 -9.17 -4.68 16.24
CA GLY A 52 -8.74 -3.43 16.87
C GLY A 52 -8.26 -2.38 15.89
N SER A 53 -8.01 -2.74 14.62
CA SER A 53 -7.53 -1.83 13.58
C SER A 53 -8.66 -1.04 12.91
N ASP A 54 -8.27 -0.02 12.15
CA ASP A 54 -9.17 0.75 11.29
C ASP A 54 -9.81 -0.06 10.16
N LYS A 55 -9.18 -1.18 9.77
CA LYS A 55 -9.68 -2.05 8.70
C LYS A 55 -10.97 -2.77 9.03
N ALA A 56 -11.29 -2.91 10.31
CA ALA A 56 -12.53 -3.51 10.77
C ALA A 56 -13.70 -2.50 10.83
N LEU A 57 -13.44 -1.20 10.72
CA LEU A 57 -14.49 -0.16 10.78
C LEU A 57 -15.60 -0.34 9.73
N PRO A 58 -15.31 -0.71 8.46
CA PRO A 58 -16.35 -0.94 7.46
C PRO A 58 -17.24 -2.16 7.74
N GLU A 59 -16.83 -3.06 8.66
CA GLU A 59 -17.61 -4.25 9.02
C GLU A 59 -18.75 -3.91 10.01
N PHE A 60 -18.72 -2.72 10.62
CA PHE A 60 -19.83 -2.25 11.46
C PHE A 60 -21.00 -1.81 10.58
N SER A 61 -22.20 -2.36 10.82
CA SER A 61 -23.41 -2.04 10.04
C SER A 61 -23.82 -0.57 10.12
N SER A 62 -23.42 0.11 11.19
CA SER A 62 -23.66 1.53 11.47
C SER A 62 -22.55 2.45 10.94
N TYR A 63 -21.46 1.90 10.40
CA TYR A 63 -20.37 2.73 9.89
C TYR A 63 -20.79 3.42 8.59
N PRO A 64 -20.57 4.74 8.45
CA PRO A 64 -20.99 5.45 7.25
C PRO A 64 -20.32 4.93 5.97
N ASP A 65 -21.11 4.85 4.90
CA ASP A 65 -20.66 4.40 3.59
C ASP A 65 -19.48 5.22 3.05
N ARG A 66 -18.69 4.55 2.21
CA ARG A 66 -17.59 5.20 1.50
C ARG A 66 -18.14 6.25 0.53
N LEU A 67 -17.65 7.48 0.66
CA LEU A 67 -17.98 8.55 -0.28
C LEU A 67 -17.65 8.14 -1.73
N GLN A 68 -18.63 8.35 -2.60
CA GLN A 68 -18.43 8.26 -4.03
C GLN A 68 -17.45 9.35 -4.48
N THR A 69 -16.60 9.01 -5.44
CA THR A 69 -15.71 9.98 -6.07
C THR A 69 -16.49 10.84 -7.07
N LYS A 70 -16.00 12.05 -7.34
CA LYS A 70 -16.54 12.95 -8.38
C LYS A 70 -16.79 12.25 -9.72
N VAL A 71 -15.89 11.35 -10.11
CA VAL A 71 -16.00 10.55 -11.35
C VAL A 71 -17.16 9.57 -11.27
N GLN A 72 -17.36 8.91 -10.13
CA GLN A 72 -18.49 7.99 -9.93
C GLN A 72 -19.84 8.73 -9.92
N LEU A 73 -19.91 9.90 -9.29
CA LEU A 73 -21.10 10.76 -9.32
C LEU A 73 -21.43 11.17 -10.77
N TYR A 74 -20.41 11.59 -11.53
CA TYR A 74 -20.58 11.98 -12.92
C TYR A 74 -21.05 10.82 -13.82
N ILE A 75 -20.52 9.60 -13.62
CA ILE A 75 -20.97 8.39 -14.33
C ILE A 75 -22.44 8.10 -14.01
N LYS A 76 -22.81 8.14 -12.72
CA LYS A 76 -24.18 7.89 -12.26
C LYS A 76 -25.16 8.91 -12.82
N ARG A 77 -24.80 10.20 -12.80
CA ARG A 77 -25.64 11.29 -13.28
C ARG A 77 -25.86 11.25 -14.79
N ASN A 78 -24.81 10.92 -15.54
CA ASN A 78 -24.87 10.85 -17.01
C ASN A 78 -25.27 9.47 -17.55
N ASN A 79 -25.69 8.54 -16.68
CA ASN A 79 -26.05 7.16 -17.04
C ASN A 79 -25.03 6.50 -17.99
N ILE A 80 -23.74 6.68 -17.71
CA ILE A 80 -22.69 6.15 -18.59
C ILE A 80 -22.58 4.64 -18.34
N GLU A 81 -23.16 3.86 -19.24
CA GLU A 81 -23.09 2.40 -19.20
C GLU A 81 -21.65 1.91 -19.37
N PHE A 82 -21.21 1.04 -18.47
CA PHE A 82 -19.97 0.30 -18.60
C PHE A 82 -20.13 -0.82 -19.64
N LYS A 83 -19.81 -0.53 -20.90
CA LYS A 83 -19.69 -1.57 -21.93
C LYS A 83 -18.32 -2.26 -21.81
N GLY A 84 -18.19 -3.16 -20.84
CA GLY A 84 -17.01 -4.03 -20.63
C GLY A 84 -16.11 -3.64 -19.46
N SER A 85 -14.90 -4.21 -19.42
CA SER A 85 -13.91 -3.91 -18.37
C SER A 85 -13.51 -2.43 -18.36
N ILE A 86 -13.35 -1.86 -17.16
CA ILE A 86 -12.86 -0.50 -16.93
C ILE A 86 -11.40 -0.41 -17.42
N GLY A 87 -11.22 -0.22 -18.73
CA GLY A 87 -9.92 -0.05 -19.36
C GLY A 87 -9.46 1.40 -19.32
N GLY A 88 -8.15 1.61 -19.42
CA GLY A 88 -7.57 2.97 -19.42
C GLY A 88 -8.10 3.88 -20.52
N LYS A 89 -8.64 3.33 -21.62
CA LYS A 89 -9.28 4.09 -22.69
C LYS A 89 -10.63 4.71 -22.26
N PHE A 90 -11.48 3.92 -21.60
CA PHE A 90 -12.76 4.41 -21.07
C PHE A 90 -12.55 5.55 -20.06
N MET A 91 -11.57 5.40 -19.17
CA MET A 91 -11.23 6.44 -18.20
C MET A 91 -10.70 7.71 -18.87
N LYS A 92 -9.87 7.59 -19.92
CA LYS A 92 -9.41 8.76 -20.70
C LYS A 92 -10.58 9.49 -21.36
N ASP A 93 -11.46 8.76 -22.03
CA ASP A 93 -12.62 9.34 -22.72
C ASP A 93 -13.58 10.01 -21.74
N LEU A 94 -13.78 9.41 -20.56
CA LEU A 94 -14.57 9.98 -19.48
C LEU A 94 -13.96 11.28 -18.94
N HIS A 95 -12.65 11.30 -18.69
CA HIS A 95 -11.97 12.51 -18.26
C HIS A 95 -12.03 13.63 -19.31
N SER A 96 -11.91 13.30 -20.60
CA SER A 96 -12.10 14.27 -21.68
C SER A 96 -13.53 14.82 -21.72
N ARG A 97 -14.54 13.97 -21.50
CA ARG A 97 -15.94 14.43 -21.38
C ARG A 97 -16.14 15.37 -20.20
N MET A 98 -15.61 15.03 -19.02
CA MET A 98 -15.67 15.89 -17.83
C MET A 98 -14.93 17.23 -18.03
N GLN A 99 -13.86 17.27 -18.82
CA GLN A 99 -13.16 18.52 -19.13
C GLN A 99 -13.98 19.44 -20.04
N ASN A 100 -14.76 18.86 -20.95
CA ASN A 100 -15.63 19.61 -21.86
C ASN A 100 -16.94 20.03 -21.18
N ASP A 101 -17.48 19.21 -20.29
CA ASP A 101 -18.67 19.51 -19.49
C ASP A 101 -18.30 20.13 -18.13
N LYS A 102 -18.01 21.43 -18.14
CA LYS A 102 -17.66 22.18 -16.92
C LYS A 102 -18.83 22.33 -15.96
N GLU A 103 -20.06 22.37 -16.47
CA GLU A 103 -21.26 22.62 -15.68
C GLU A 103 -21.69 21.38 -14.92
N GLY A 104 -21.85 20.24 -15.59
CA GLY A 104 -22.13 18.96 -14.92
C GLY A 104 -20.98 18.55 -13.98
N THR A 105 -19.75 18.94 -14.30
CA THR A 105 -18.59 18.75 -13.42
C THR A 105 -18.64 19.61 -12.15
N ARG A 106 -19.19 20.84 -12.22
CA ARG A 106 -19.38 21.73 -11.07
C ARG A 106 -20.49 21.21 -10.17
N GLU A 107 -21.62 20.80 -10.74
CA GLU A 107 -22.74 20.22 -9.99
C GLU A 107 -22.33 18.94 -9.24
N CYS A 108 -21.53 18.07 -9.87
CA CYS A 108 -20.98 16.89 -9.19
C CYS A 108 -20.00 17.26 -8.05
N GLU A 109 -19.36 18.42 -8.13
CA GLU A 109 -18.46 18.93 -7.10
C GLU A 109 -19.22 19.52 -5.92
N GLU A 110 -20.33 20.23 -6.19
CA GLU A 110 -21.28 20.69 -5.18
C GLU A 110 -21.94 19.51 -4.46
N GLU A 111 -22.43 18.50 -5.19
CA GLU A 111 -23.01 17.28 -4.61
C GLU A 111 -21.98 16.51 -3.75
N LEU A 112 -20.74 16.40 -4.23
CA LEU A 112 -19.66 15.80 -3.44
C LEU A 112 -19.38 16.60 -2.16
N GLN A 113 -19.48 17.91 -2.22
CA GLN A 113 -19.24 18.80 -1.09
C GLN A 113 -20.37 18.69 -0.03
N GLU A 114 -21.62 18.56 -0.46
CA GLU A 114 -22.75 18.25 0.43
C GLU A 114 -22.58 16.88 1.10
N LEU A 115 -22.23 15.84 0.33
CA LEU A 115 -22.00 14.50 0.87
C LEU A 115 -20.85 14.48 1.91
N LYS A 116 -19.78 15.25 1.69
CA LYS A 116 -18.72 15.42 2.70
C LYS A 116 -19.22 16.11 3.95
N THR A 117 -20.07 17.13 3.79
CA THR A 117 -20.63 17.89 4.91
C THR A 117 -21.57 17.04 5.76
N GLN A 118 -22.36 16.17 5.13
CA GLN A 118 -23.23 15.21 5.82
C GLN A 118 -22.47 14.03 6.43
N LEU A 119 -21.32 13.63 5.86
CA LEU A 119 -20.54 12.53 6.41
C LEU A 119 -19.91 12.86 7.76
N MET A 120 -19.49 14.11 7.98
CA MET A 120 -18.86 14.54 9.24
C MET A 120 -19.75 14.27 10.46
N PRO A 121 -21.02 14.73 10.52
CA PRO A 121 -21.90 14.42 11.64
C PRO A 121 -22.20 12.92 11.75
N ASN A 122 -22.34 12.19 10.65
CA ASN A 122 -22.57 10.73 10.70
C ASN A 122 -21.38 9.98 11.32
N LEU A 123 -20.14 10.41 11.03
CA LEU A 123 -18.94 9.85 11.66
C LEU A 123 -18.83 10.22 13.15
N GLN A 124 -19.30 11.41 13.52
CA GLN A 124 -19.35 11.82 14.92
C GLN A 124 -20.39 11.03 15.70
N GLU A 125 -21.60 10.87 15.16
CA GLU A 125 -22.66 10.04 15.73
C GLU A 125 -22.20 8.57 15.87
N PHE A 126 -21.44 8.06 14.91
CA PHE A 126 -20.85 6.73 15.01
C PHE A 126 -19.88 6.60 16.19
N LEU A 127 -19.04 7.61 16.44
CA LEU A 127 -18.15 7.65 17.61
C LEU A 127 -18.94 7.66 18.92
N ASP A 128 -19.99 8.47 18.97
CA ASP A 128 -20.82 8.64 20.18
C ASP A 128 -21.64 7.38 20.47
N SER A 129 -22.11 6.69 19.43
CA SER A 129 -22.89 5.46 19.53
C SER A 129 -22.06 4.20 19.86
N HIS A 130 -20.74 4.24 19.65
CA HIS A 130 -19.86 3.08 19.86
C HIS A 130 -18.73 3.40 20.87
N PRO A 131 -19.04 3.43 22.18
CA PRO A 131 -18.04 3.74 23.21
C PRO A 131 -16.90 2.71 23.28
N ASN A 132 -17.15 1.49 22.83
CA ASN A 132 -16.24 0.34 22.88
C ASN A 132 -15.18 0.30 21.74
N LEU A 133 -15.17 1.30 20.85
CA LEU A 133 -14.13 1.39 19.83
C LEU A 133 -12.75 1.50 20.48
N THR A 134 -11.75 0.89 19.86
CA THR A 134 -10.35 1.01 20.30
C THR A 134 -9.85 2.44 20.10
N ASP A 135 -8.80 2.84 20.83
CA ASP A 135 -8.20 4.16 20.67
C ASP A 135 -7.67 4.38 19.24
N GLU A 136 -7.18 3.32 18.60
CA GLU A 136 -6.72 3.37 17.20
C GLU A 136 -7.88 3.67 16.23
N GLN A 137 -9.02 3.01 16.42
CA GLN A 137 -10.24 3.25 15.65
C GLN A 137 -10.79 4.66 15.86
N LYS A 138 -10.88 5.10 17.13
CA LYS A 138 -11.32 6.45 17.47
C LYS A 138 -10.41 7.50 16.81
N LYS A 139 -9.10 7.33 16.92
CA LYS A 139 -8.10 8.21 16.30
C LYS A 139 -8.24 8.24 14.78
N HIS A 140 -8.48 7.09 14.13
CA HIS A 140 -8.70 7.05 12.69
C HIS A 140 -9.94 7.85 12.27
N ILE A 141 -11.06 7.67 12.97
CA ILE A 141 -12.30 8.37 12.65
C ILE A 141 -12.17 9.87 12.92
N SER A 142 -11.58 10.28 14.05
CA SER A 142 -11.30 11.69 14.34
C SER A 142 -10.36 12.31 13.30
N ALA A 143 -9.33 11.60 12.84
CA ALA A 143 -8.45 12.06 11.77
C ALA A 143 -9.20 12.22 10.44
N LYS A 144 -10.14 11.32 10.15
CA LYS A 144 -11.01 11.39 8.96
C LYS A 144 -11.95 12.60 9.03
N ILE A 145 -12.57 12.87 10.17
CA ILE A 145 -13.39 14.07 10.41
C ILE A 145 -12.54 15.33 10.19
N ALA A 146 -11.39 15.44 10.85
CA ALA A 146 -10.49 16.59 10.70
C ALA A 146 -9.99 16.79 9.25
N ALA A 147 -9.79 15.71 8.50
CA ALA A 147 -9.43 15.79 7.08
C ALA A 147 -10.60 16.31 6.23
N LEU A 148 -11.83 15.89 6.51
CA LEU A 148 -13.05 16.38 5.83
C LEU A 148 -13.29 17.86 6.15
N GLU A 149 -13.13 18.28 7.41
CA GLU A 149 -13.26 19.68 7.82
C GLU A 149 -12.29 20.58 7.06
N ARG A 150 -11.01 20.17 6.94
CA ARG A 150 -10.01 20.92 6.16
C ARG A 150 -10.34 21.01 4.68
N GLN A 151 -10.94 19.97 4.11
CA GLN A 151 -11.35 19.97 2.71
C GLN A 151 -12.57 20.89 2.48
N CYS A 152 -13.49 20.95 3.44
CA CYS A 152 -14.70 21.77 3.32
C CYS A 152 -14.46 23.24 3.69
N ASN A 153 -13.55 23.48 4.63
CA ASN A 153 -13.15 24.81 5.09
C ASN A 153 -11.65 25.02 4.82
N PRO A 154 -11.27 25.47 3.62
CA PRO A 154 -9.88 25.80 3.29
C PRO A 154 -9.46 27.13 3.95
N LYS A 155 -9.66 27.28 5.26
CA LYS A 155 -9.13 28.40 6.06
C LYS A 155 -7.71 28.13 6.55
N THR A 156 -7.27 26.87 6.52
CA THR A 156 -5.89 26.47 6.83
C THR A 156 -5.16 26.12 5.54
N PRO A 157 -4.03 26.78 5.22
CA PRO A 157 -3.19 26.34 4.12
C PRO A 157 -2.74 24.91 4.42
N THR A 158 -3.20 23.96 3.62
CA THR A 158 -2.65 22.61 3.62
C THR A 158 -1.13 22.74 3.47
N PRO A 159 -0.30 22.20 4.37
CA PRO A 159 1.13 22.15 4.16
C PRO A 159 1.32 21.45 2.82
N LYS A 160 1.87 22.17 1.84
CA LYS A 160 2.17 21.60 0.53
C LYS A 160 3.00 20.37 0.81
N THR A 161 2.45 19.18 0.54
CA THR A 161 3.26 17.99 0.37
C THR A 161 4.41 18.41 -0.53
N PRO A 162 5.68 18.25 -0.13
CA PRO A 162 6.79 18.75 -0.93
C PRO A 162 6.58 18.20 -2.32
N LYS A 163 6.34 19.10 -3.29
CA LYS A 163 6.33 18.76 -4.70
C LYS A 163 7.60 17.93 -4.87
N LYS A 164 7.49 16.69 -5.37
CA LYS A 164 8.68 15.95 -5.82
C LYS A 164 9.48 16.97 -6.61
N LYS A 165 10.67 17.33 -6.10
CA LYS A 165 11.57 18.26 -6.79
C LYS A 165 11.58 17.80 -8.26
N GLY A 166 11.24 18.70 -9.18
CA GLY A 166 11.20 18.37 -10.60
C GLY A 166 12.49 17.66 -10.99
N LYS A 167 12.42 16.69 -11.93
CA LYS A 167 13.55 15.85 -12.39
C LYS A 167 14.89 16.57 -12.16
N GLU A 168 15.54 16.27 -11.04
CA GLU A 168 16.90 16.75 -10.81
C GLU A 168 17.73 16.17 -11.94
N VAL A 169 18.42 17.02 -12.69
CA VAL A 169 19.31 16.60 -13.78
C VAL A 169 20.20 15.50 -13.21
N VAL A 170 20.03 14.29 -13.75
CA VAL A 170 20.75 13.14 -13.24
C VAL A 170 22.16 13.27 -13.75
N THR A 171 23.10 13.57 -12.85
CA THR A 171 24.54 13.60 -13.13
C THR A 171 25.20 12.31 -12.66
N ALA A 172 26.38 11.98 -13.20
CA ALA A 172 27.19 10.85 -12.76
C ALA A 172 27.45 10.86 -11.25
N TYR A 173 27.72 12.05 -10.69
CA TYR A 173 27.88 12.24 -9.25
C TYR A 173 26.59 11.95 -8.47
N SER A 174 25.43 12.39 -8.97
CA SER A 174 24.14 12.09 -8.33
C SER A 174 23.83 10.58 -8.31
N LEU A 175 24.18 9.86 -9.37
CA LEU A 175 24.06 8.40 -9.44
C LEU A 175 25.02 7.71 -8.46
N PHE A 176 26.25 8.20 -8.38
CA PHE A 176 27.22 7.71 -7.41
C PHE A 176 26.72 7.87 -5.97
N CYS A 177 26.23 9.06 -5.61
CA CYS A 177 25.67 9.33 -4.28
C CYS A 177 24.48 8.43 -3.96
N LYS A 178 23.57 8.18 -4.92
CA LYS A 178 22.47 7.22 -4.77
C LYS A 178 22.97 5.79 -4.54
N SER A 179 24.00 5.36 -5.26
CA SER A 179 24.60 4.02 -5.08
C SER A 179 25.25 3.82 -3.70
N LYS A 180 25.56 4.91 -3.00
CA LYS A 180 26.19 4.92 -1.66
C LYS A 180 25.27 5.48 -0.57
N ASN A 181 23.94 5.39 -0.76
CA ASN A 181 22.97 5.93 0.20
C ASN A 181 23.06 5.31 1.62
N ASP A 182 23.62 4.11 1.75
CA ASP A 182 23.84 3.46 3.05
C ASP A 182 25.18 3.83 3.72
N LYS A 183 26.05 4.59 3.05
CA LYS A 183 27.37 4.98 3.58
C LYS A 183 27.33 6.36 4.23
N TYR A 184 28.06 6.49 5.34
CA TYR A 184 28.28 7.73 6.10
C TYR A 184 26.99 8.33 6.70
N ARG A 185 26.04 7.48 7.09
CA ARG A 185 24.76 7.89 7.71
C ARG A 185 24.92 8.47 9.11
N ASP A 186 26.06 8.19 9.73
CA ASP A 186 26.52 8.69 11.03
C ASP A 186 27.07 10.12 10.97
N LEU A 187 27.31 10.67 9.76
CA LEU A 187 27.84 12.02 9.56
C LEU A 187 26.75 13.02 9.21
N SER A 188 27.03 14.31 9.48
CA SER A 188 26.20 15.40 8.99
C SER A 188 26.14 15.43 7.46
N GLU A 189 25.06 15.96 6.89
CA GLU A 189 24.86 16.00 5.42
C GLU A 189 26.03 16.66 4.69
N VAL A 190 26.57 17.75 5.24
CA VAL A 190 27.69 18.50 4.68
C VAL A 190 29.00 17.69 4.69
N GLU A 191 29.28 16.96 5.77
CA GLU A 191 30.47 16.12 5.87
C GLU A 191 30.37 14.86 5.02
N ARG A 192 29.17 14.28 4.96
CA ARG A 192 28.85 13.16 4.08
C ARG A 192 29.06 13.52 2.62
N GLU A 193 28.56 14.68 2.19
CA GLU A 193 28.74 15.17 0.82
C GLU A 193 30.22 15.39 0.50
N LYS A 194 30.99 16.04 1.38
CA LYS A 194 32.44 16.21 1.20
C LYS A 194 33.19 14.88 1.08
N LYS A 195 32.81 13.85 1.86
CA LYS A 195 33.43 12.52 1.74
C LYS A 195 33.05 11.82 0.43
N LEU A 196 31.78 11.90 0.02
CA LEU A 196 31.31 11.31 -1.23
C LEU A 196 31.93 12.00 -2.45
N ALA A 197 32.05 13.33 -2.46
CA ALA A 197 32.74 14.08 -3.51
C ALA A 197 34.20 13.64 -3.67
N LYS A 198 34.93 13.51 -2.56
CA LYS A 198 36.31 13.00 -2.57
C LYS A 198 36.42 11.56 -3.06
N LYS A 199 35.41 10.73 -2.80
CA LYS A 199 35.37 9.34 -3.28
C LYS A 199 35.04 9.28 -4.78
N PHE A 200 34.14 10.12 -5.25
CA PHE A 200 33.80 10.24 -6.66
C PHE A 200 34.99 10.72 -7.49
N ALA A 201 35.71 11.74 -7.02
CA ALA A 201 36.92 12.25 -7.69
C ALA A 201 38.07 11.22 -7.75
N LYS A 202 38.05 10.21 -6.87
CA LYS A 202 39.04 9.12 -6.82
C LYS A 202 38.58 7.85 -7.54
N LEU A 203 37.42 7.88 -8.20
CA LEU A 203 36.96 6.74 -9.00
C LEU A 203 37.86 6.57 -10.24
N PRO A 204 38.15 5.32 -10.65
CA PRO A 204 38.74 5.04 -11.95
C PRO A 204 37.92 5.68 -13.08
N ASP A 205 38.61 6.18 -14.11
CA ASP A 205 37.97 6.89 -15.23
C ASP A 205 36.92 6.01 -15.92
N GLU A 206 37.20 4.72 -16.12
CA GLU A 206 36.23 3.74 -16.65
C GLU A 206 34.90 3.71 -15.88
N THR A 207 34.96 3.81 -14.55
CA THR A 207 33.76 3.80 -13.71
C THR A 207 33.04 5.14 -13.69
N ARG A 208 33.77 6.24 -13.93
CA ARG A 208 33.20 7.58 -14.07
C ARG A 208 32.48 7.70 -15.41
N ASP A 209 33.10 7.23 -16.48
CA ASP A 209 32.54 7.21 -17.84
C ASP A 209 31.27 6.36 -17.92
N MET A 210 31.25 5.21 -17.22
CA MET A 210 30.03 4.39 -17.09
C MET A 210 28.89 5.16 -16.40
N LEU A 211 29.19 5.89 -15.32
CA LEU A 211 28.17 6.69 -14.61
C LEU A 211 27.72 7.91 -15.43
N GLU A 212 28.61 8.49 -16.24
CA GLU A 212 28.29 9.56 -17.18
C GLU A 212 27.39 9.06 -18.32
N GLY A 213 27.69 7.88 -18.89
CA GLY A 213 26.84 7.24 -19.89
C GLY A 213 25.43 6.93 -19.36
N LEU A 214 25.33 6.44 -18.11
CA LEU A 214 24.04 6.21 -17.45
C LEU A 214 23.28 7.51 -17.18
N ALA A 215 23.99 8.56 -16.78
CA ALA A 215 23.39 9.88 -16.54
C ALA A 215 22.81 10.50 -17.81
N LEU A 216 23.52 10.38 -18.94
CA LEU A 216 23.05 10.86 -20.25
C LEU A 216 21.82 10.09 -20.75
N GLY A 217 21.69 8.80 -20.45
CA GLY A 217 20.52 8.00 -20.83
C GLY A 217 19.27 8.20 -19.96
N MET A 218 19.38 8.88 -18.82
CA MET A 218 18.27 9.12 -17.87
C MET A 218 17.67 10.54 -17.94
N ASN A 219 18.33 11.45 -18.65
CA ASN A 219 17.83 12.80 -18.90
C ASN A 219 16.92 12.81 -20.14
#